data_AF-A0A820GRM5-F1
#
_entry.id   AF-A0A820GRM5-F1
#
_cell.length_a   1.000
_cell.length_b   1.000
_cell.length_c   1.000
_cell.angle_alpha   90.00
_cell.angle_beta   90.00
_cell.angle_gamma   90.00
#
_symmetry.space_group_name_H-M   'P 1'
#
loop_
_entity.id
_entity.type
_entity.pdbx_description
1 polymer ?
#
loop_
_entity_poly.entity_id
_entity_poly.type
_entity_poly.pdbx_seq_one_letter_code
_entity_poly.pdbx_strand_id
1 'polypeptide(L)'
;MRHSYHIILIAFIVSPTINAFLFDKEGLILVPSVAFRDHSTPEKSPADWNLHNQGWYYEENPIQAFLMEKSLELIVQKDLDRNRVKMFTAEGKEKKDLCIDGLSRSMCAKTDDEGRLKNTFKMTNQEIELFRQTGGGNGKVVFQASVRNKNVKGTGEIFLCDDHGVTFISDIDDTIKITEVTSSTQTLINTFSGDFKAVEGVSEIYRH
;
A
#
# COMPACT_ATOMS: atom_id res chain seq x y z
N MET A 1 8.93 40.34 -55.65
CA MET A 1 8.95 40.09 -54.19
C MET A 1 8.11 38.85 -53.92
N ARG A 2 8.73 37.73 -53.55
CA ARG A 2 8.04 36.50 -53.10
C ARG A 2 8.34 36.35 -51.61
N HIS A 3 7.30 36.34 -50.77
CA HIS A 3 7.42 36.02 -49.34
C HIS A 3 7.41 34.50 -49.19
N SER A 4 8.53 33.94 -48.74
CA SER A 4 8.62 32.55 -48.28
C SER A 4 8.17 32.48 -46.82
N TYR A 5 7.13 31.71 -46.55
CA TYR A 5 6.74 31.33 -45.20
C TYR A 5 7.62 30.17 -44.74
N HIS A 6 8.39 30.36 -43.67
CA HIS A 6 9.06 29.27 -42.98
C HIS A 6 8.11 28.68 -41.94
N ILE A 7 7.59 27.48 -42.21
CA ILE A 7 6.95 26.64 -41.21
C ILE A 7 8.06 26.08 -40.33
N ILE A 8 8.16 26.56 -39.09
CA ILE A 8 9.04 25.96 -38.07
C ILE A 8 8.30 24.74 -37.52
N LEU A 9 8.69 23.56 -37.99
CA LEU A 9 8.28 22.29 -37.40
C LEU A 9 9.15 22.05 -36.16
N ILE A 10 8.62 22.34 -34.97
CA ILE A 10 9.30 22.01 -33.71
C ILE A 10 9.11 20.50 -33.46
N ALA A 11 10.08 19.71 -33.90
CA ALA A 11 10.19 18.31 -33.47
C ALA A 11 10.69 18.29 -32.03
N PHE A 12 9.80 18.01 -31.07
CA PHE A 12 10.21 17.67 -29.71
C PHE A 12 10.97 16.34 -29.75
N ILE A 13 12.30 16.41 -29.64
CA ILE A 13 13.11 15.25 -29.30
C ILE A 13 12.82 14.96 -27.82
N VAL A 14 11.84 14.10 -27.58
CA VAL A 14 11.45 13.66 -26.23
C VAL A 14 12.58 12.78 -25.70
N SER A 15 13.37 13.31 -24.77
CA SER A 15 14.42 12.57 -24.06
C SER A 15 13.85 11.29 -23.45
N PRO A 16 14.58 10.16 -23.43
CA PRO A 16 14.13 8.90 -22.80
C PRO A 16 13.75 9.06 -21.32
N THR A 17 14.24 10.10 -20.63
CA THR A 17 13.81 10.47 -19.28
C THR A 17 12.37 10.97 -19.21
N ILE A 18 11.85 11.60 -20.26
CA ILE A 18 10.44 12.03 -20.35
C ILE A 18 9.53 10.83 -20.65
N ASN A 19 10.03 9.82 -21.38
CA ASN A 19 9.25 8.60 -21.61
C ASN A 19 8.95 7.87 -20.29
N ALA A 20 9.93 7.72 -19.39
CA ALA A 20 9.66 7.11 -18.07
C ALA A 20 8.72 7.95 -17.18
N PHE A 21 8.60 9.25 -17.43
CA PHE A 21 7.70 10.16 -16.70
C PHE A 21 6.23 10.05 -17.15
N LEU A 22 5.97 9.57 -18.37
CA LEU A 22 4.64 9.56 -18.99
C LEU A 22 3.90 8.22 -18.89
N PHE A 23 4.53 7.17 -18.38
CA PHE A 23 3.86 5.88 -18.25
C PHE A 23 3.26 5.72 -16.87
N ASP A 24 1.97 5.43 -16.87
CA ASP A 24 1.25 4.99 -15.70
C ASP A 24 1.93 3.75 -15.11
N LYS A 25 2.17 3.80 -13.80
CA LYS A 25 2.79 2.70 -13.06
C LYS A 25 1.74 2.01 -12.22
N GLU A 26 1.45 0.76 -12.55
CA GLU A 26 0.61 -0.09 -11.70
C GLU A 26 1.39 -0.57 -10.48
N GLY A 27 0.71 -0.63 -9.33
CA GLY A 27 1.27 -1.05 -8.06
C GLY A 27 0.29 -1.87 -7.23
N LEU A 28 0.84 -2.61 -6.26
CA LEU A 28 0.06 -3.36 -5.28
C LEU A 28 0.62 -3.11 -3.89
N ILE A 29 -0.23 -2.61 -3.00
CA ILE A 29 0.05 -2.53 -1.57
C ILE A 29 -0.77 -3.60 -0.86
N LEU A 30 -0.11 -4.33 0.04
CA LEU A 30 -0.76 -5.21 0.99
C LEU A 30 -0.60 -4.60 2.37
N VAL A 31 -1.71 -4.48 3.10
CA VAL A 31 -1.72 -3.94 4.45
C VAL A 31 -1.34 -5.08 5.40
N PRO A 32 -0.39 -4.88 6.33
CA PRO A 32 -0.13 -5.85 7.38
C PRO A 32 -1.43 -6.25 8.06
N SER A 33 -1.64 -7.54 8.25
CA SER A 33 -2.90 -8.05 8.78
C SER A 33 -2.71 -9.14 9.81
N VAL A 34 -3.80 -9.75 10.23
CA VAL A 34 -3.84 -10.74 11.32
C VAL A 34 -4.52 -12.01 10.83
N ALA A 35 -4.09 -13.14 11.39
CA ALA A 35 -4.77 -14.42 11.25
C ALA A 35 -5.12 -14.98 12.62
N PHE A 36 -6.36 -15.48 12.75
CA PHE A 36 -6.87 -16.09 13.97
C PHE A 36 -7.19 -17.57 13.73
N ARG A 37 -7.13 -18.38 14.77
CA ARG A 37 -7.61 -19.76 14.67
C ARG A 37 -9.12 -19.82 14.52
N ASP A 38 -9.61 -20.72 13.67
CA ASP A 38 -11.05 -20.99 13.52
C ASP A 38 -11.52 -22.03 14.54
N HIS A 39 -12.21 -21.58 15.60
CA HIS A 39 -12.76 -22.47 16.64
C HIS A 39 -14.20 -22.91 16.37
N SER A 40 -14.78 -22.53 15.23
CA SER A 40 -16.20 -22.74 14.97
C SER A 40 -16.58 -24.19 14.68
N THR A 41 -15.61 -25.06 14.37
CA THR A 41 -15.85 -26.47 14.04
C THR A 41 -15.01 -27.41 14.92
N PRO A 42 -15.63 -28.14 15.87
CA PRO A 42 -14.93 -29.05 16.79
C PRO A 42 -14.22 -30.23 16.13
N GLU A 43 -14.64 -30.62 14.92
CA GLU A 43 -14.10 -31.78 14.22
C GLU A 43 -14.08 -31.52 12.70
N LYS A 44 -12.90 -31.71 12.09
CA LYS A 44 -12.65 -31.87 10.64
C LYS A 44 -12.74 -30.62 9.77
N SER A 45 -11.66 -29.86 9.72
CA SER A 45 -11.17 -29.34 8.43
C SER A 45 -9.70 -28.96 8.55
N PRO A 46 -8.88 -29.14 7.50
CA PRO A 46 -7.49 -28.69 7.51
C PRO A 46 -7.36 -27.17 7.58
N ALA A 47 -8.42 -26.37 7.46
CA ALA A 47 -8.37 -24.92 7.57
C ALA A 47 -8.38 -24.44 9.04
N ASP A 48 -7.20 -24.28 9.61
CA ASP A 48 -7.01 -23.88 11.01
C ASP A 48 -7.00 -22.37 11.22
N TRP A 49 -6.81 -21.57 10.16
CA TRP A 49 -6.61 -20.13 10.25
C TRP A 49 -7.57 -19.34 9.35
N ASN A 50 -8.18 -18.31 9.92
CA ASN A 50 -8.87 -17.24 9.21
C ASN A 50 -7.89 -16.08 9.05
N LEU A 51 -7.31 -15.96 7.86
CA LEU A 51 -6.42 -14.87 7.47
C LEU A 51 -7.25 -13.74 6.90
N HIS A 52 -7.20 -12.58 7.55
CA HIS A 52 -7.75 -11.36 6.98
C HIS A 52 -6.72 -10.74 6.04
N ASN A 53 -7.11 -10.40 4.82
CA ASN A 53 -6.22 -9.75 3.86
C ASN A 53 -6.85 -8.45 3.39
N GLN A 54 -6.03 -7.40 3.40
CA GLN A 54 -6.38 -6.10 2.89
C GLN A 54 -5.28 -5.61 1.96
N GLY A 55 -5.66 -4.92 0.91
CA GLY A 55 -4.71 -4.37 -0.03
C GLY A 55 -5.35 -3.37 -0.99
N TRP A 56 -4.52 -2.80 -1.84
CA TRP A 56 -4.94 -1.86 -2.85
C TRP A 56 -4.09 -2.05 -4.11
N TYR A 57 -4.77 -2.34 -5.22
CA TYR A 57 -4.16 -2.35 -6.53
C TYR A 57 -4.53 -1.07 -7.26
N TYR A 58 -3.50 -0.35 -7.66
CA TYR A 58 -3.64 1.02 -8.12
C TYR A 58 -2.77 1.30 -9.33
N GLU A 59 -3.06 2.42 -9.97
CA GLU A 59 -2.26 3.01 -11.04
C GLU A 59 -1.89 4.44 -10.64
N GLU A 60 -0.60 4.77 -10.69
CA GLU A 60 -0.11 6.12 -10.46
C GLU A 60 -0.50 7.02 -11.64
N ASN A 61 -0.98 8.24 -11.35
CA ASN A 61 -1.21 9.29 -12.34
C ASN A 61 -0.16 10.42 -12.15
N PRO A 62 0.97 10.38 -12.89
CA PRO A 62 2.08 11.30 -12.65
C PRO A 62 1.75 12.77 -12.97
N ILE A 63 0.85 13.00 -13.94
CA ILE A 63 0.41 14.36 -14.30
C ILE A 63 -0.45 14.93 -13.18
N GLN A 64 -1.42 14.18 -12.68
CA GLN A 64 -2.26 14.61 -11.56
C GLN A 64 -1.45 14.80 -10.28
N ALA A 65 -0.49 13.90 -10.01
CA ALA A 65 0.44 14.04 -8.88
C ALA A 65 1.24 15.34 -8.96
N PHE A 66 1.77 15.67 -10.14
CA PHE A 66 2.51 16.92 -10.36
C PHE A 66 1.62 18.16 -10.16
N LEU A 67 0.41 18.17 -10.74
CA LEU A 67 -0.52 19.29 -10.59
C LEU A 67 -0.97 19.47 -9.13
N MET A 68 -1.23 18.37 -8.42
CA MET A 68 -1.59 18.40 -7.00
C MET A 68 -0.43 18.92 -6.15
N GLU A 69 0.79 18.43 -6.35
CA GLU A 69 2.00 18.91 -5.69
C GLU A 69 2.12 20.43 -5.84
N LYS A 70 2.11 20.96 -7.08
CA LYS A 70 2.28 22.40 -7.32
C LYS A 70 1.15 23.23 -6.74
N SER A 71 -0.08 22.72 -6.75
CA SER A 71 -1.22 23.40 -6.14
C SER A 71 -1.08 23.47 -4.61
N LEU A 72 -0.66 22.39 -3.98
CA LEU A 72 -0.47 22.33 -2.53
C LEU A 72 0.73 23.19 -2.08
N GLU A 73 1.85 23.18 -2.81
CA GLU A 73 3.02 24.03 -2.52
C GLU A 73 2.66 25.52 -2.48
N LEU A 74 1.77 25.97 -3.38
CA LEU A 74 1.27 27.35 -3.38
C LEU A 74 0.42 27.67 -2.14
N ILE A 75 -0.35 26.70 -1.65
CA ILE A 75 -1.21 26.86 -0.47
C ILE A 75 -0.36 26.89 0.81
N VAL A 76 0.60 25.96 0.94
CA VAL A 76 1.39 25.79 2.17
C VAL A 76 2.70 26.59 2.16
N GLN A 77 3.05 27.22 1.03
CA GLN A 77 4.28 28.01 0.82
C GLN A 77 5.55 27.23 1.16
N LYS A 78 5.59 25.94 0.80
CA LYS A 78 6.68 25.01 1.10
C LYS A 78 6.74 23.89 0.09
N ASP A 79 7.94 23.46 -0.27
CA ASP A 79 8.16 22.31 -1.15
C ASP A 79 7.63 21.00 -0.54
N LEU A 80 7.01 20.17 -1.37
CA LEU A 80 6.44 18.89 -0.97
C LEU A 80 7.17 17.71 -1.64
N ASP A 81 7.16 16.56 -0.97
CA ASP A 81 7.68 15.32 -1.54
C ASP A 81 6.64 14.70 -2.50
N ARG A 82 6.92 14.80 -3.80
CA ARG A 82 6.10 14.18 -4.86
C ARG A 82 5.85 12.69 -4.61
N ASN A 83 6.80 11.95 -4.05
CA ASN A 83 6.63 10.52 -3.80
C ASN A 83 5.55 10.24 -2.74
N ARG A 84 5.27 11.21 -1.87
CA ARG A 84 4.14 11.13 -0.94
C ARG A 84 2.85 11.57 -1.61
N VAL A 85 2.87 12.67 -2.36
CA VAL A 85 1.68 13.19 -3.05
C VAL A 85 1.11 12.19 -4.06
N LYS A 86 1.97 11.50 -4.83
CA LYS A 86 1.54 10.61 -5.91
C LYS A 86 0.64 9.46 -5.45
N MET A 87 0.78 9.01 -4.21
CA MET A 87 -0.03 7.93 -3.64
C MET A 87 -1.47 8.39 -3.33
N PHE A 88 -1.70 9.69 -3.15
CA PHE A 88 -3.02 10.28 -2.90
C PHE A 88 -3.75 10.65 -4.20
N THR A 89 -3.02 10.67 -5.32
CA THR A 89 -3.59 10.90 -6.66
C THR A 89 -3.64 9.62 -7.49
N ALA A 90 -3.24 8.49 -6.93
CA ALA A 90 -3.32 7.21 -7.61
C ALA A 90 -4.77 6.70 -7.63
N GLU A 91 -5.13 6.00 -8.70
CA GLU A 91 -6.47 5.47 -8.92
C GLU A 91 -6.49 3.97 -8.71
N GLY A 92 -7.48 3.48 -7.96
CA GLY A 92 -7.69 2.05 -7.83
C GLY A 92 -8.19 1.42 -9.12
N LYS A 93 -7.76 0.18 -9.41
CA LYS A 93 -8.26 -0.57 -10.59
C LYS A 93 -9.11 -1.75 -10.21
N GLU A 94 -10.33 -1.73 -10.75
CA GLU A 94 -11.38 -2.68 -10.43
C GLU A 94 -11.18 -4.08 -11.01
N LYS A 95 -11.83 -5.06 -10.36
CA LYS A 95 -12.04 -6.43 -10.85
C LYS A 95 -10.77 -7.19 -11.20
N LYS A 96 -9.63 -6.82 -10.61
CA LYS A 96 -8.35 -7.50 -10.79
C LYS A 96 -8.26 -8.71 -9.88
N ASP A 97 -7.85 -9.85 -10.44
CA ASP A 97 -7.64 -11.08 -9.67
C ASP A 97 -6.28 -11.00 -8.97
N LEU A 98 -6.29 -10.80 -7.66
CA LEU A 98 -5.10 -10.92 -6.83
C LEU A 98 -5.03 -12.34 -6.25
N CYS A 99 -3.89 -13.00 -6.37
CA CYS A 99 -3.66 -14.35 -5.87
C CYS A 99 -2.47 -14.40 -4.90
N ILE A 100 -2.59 -15.20 -3.83
CA ILE A 100 -1.46 -15.54 -2.96
C ILE A 100 -0.53 -16.50 -3.72
N ASP A 101 0.76 -16.17 -3.75
CA ASP A 101 1.80 -16.97 -4.41
C ASP A 101 2.34 -18.06 -3.46
N GLY A 102 2.86 -19.16 -4.00
CA GLY A 102 3.58 -20.20 -3.24
C GLY A 102 2.73 -21.30 -2.61
N LEU A 103 1.40 -21.25 -2.76
CA LEU A 103 0.49 -22.31 -2.32
C LEU A 103 0.27 -23.36 -3.42
N SER A 104 -0.07 -24.59 -3.01
CA SER A 104 -0.43 -25.68 -3.93
C SER A 104 -1.80 -25.48 -4.59
N ARG A 105 -2.70 -24.74 -3.94
CA ARG A 105 -4.02 -24.37 -4.46
C ARG A 105 -4.10 -22.87 -4.76
N SER A 106 -4.93 -22.51 -5.72
CA SER A 106 -5.18 -21.12 -6.05
C SER A 106 -6.06 -20.46 -4.98
N MET A 107 -5.56 -19.38 -4.39
CA MET A 107 -6.30 -18.53 -3.45
C MET A 107 -6.28 -17.11 -3.98
N CYS A 108 -7.38 -16.72 -4.63
CA CYS A 108 -7.50 -15.42 -5.26
C CYS A 108 -8.75 -14.69 -4.80
N ALA A 109 -8.71 -13.37 -4.87
CA ALA A 109 -9.86 -12.51 -4.67
C ALA A 109 -9.79 -11.32 -5.64
N LYS A 110 -10.96 -10.80 -6.00
CA LYS A 110 -11.10 -9.65 -6.89
C LYS A 110 -11.01 -8.35 -6.11
N THR A 111 -10.39 -7.34 -6.71
CA THR A 111 -10.53 -5.97 -6.22
C THR A 111 -11.94 -5.43 -6.46
N ASP A 112 -12.40 -4.57 -5.56
CA ASP A 112 -13.64 -3.81 -5.71
C ASP A 112 -13.50 -2.67 -6.73
N ASP A 113 -14.56 -1.87 -6.88
CA ASP A 113 -14.62 -0.78 -7.86
C ASP A 113 -13.60 0.34 -7.59
N GLU A 114 -13.03 0.40 -6.38
CA GLU A 114 -11.97 1.34 -5.98
C GLU A 114 -10.58 0.67 -5.91
N GLY A 115 -10.43 -0.51 -6.52
CA GLY A 115 -9.18 -1.26 -6.55
C GLY A 115 -8.76 -1.85 -5.21
N ARG A 116 -9.61 -1.79 -4.18
CA ARG A 116 -9.31 -2.32 -2.85
C ARG A 116 -9.57 -3.81 -2.81
N LEU A 117 -8.77 -4.48 -2.00
CA LEU A 117 -8.97 -5.86 -1.64
C LEU A 117 -9.38 -5.92 -0.17
N LYS A 118 -10.48 -6.62 0.11
CA LYS A 118 -10.86 -7.02 1.47
C LYS A 118 -11.41 -8.43 1.41
N ASN A 119 -10.65 -9.40 1.93
CA ASN A 119 -11.08 -10.79 1.91
C ASN A 119 -10.65 -11.52 3.18
N THR A 120 -11.32 -12.64 3.48
CA THR A 120 -10.86 -13.61 4.47
C THR A 120 -10.55 -14.93 3.79
N PHE A 121 -9.34 -15.40 4.01
CA PHE A 121 -8.80 -16.62 3.45
C PHE A 121 -8.70 -17.68 4.54
N LYS A 122 -9.35 -18.83 4.31
CA LYS A 122 -9.17 -19.99 5.17
C LYS A 122 -7.87 -20.70 4.79
N MET A 123 -6.96 -20.88 5.74
CA MET A 123 -5.64 -21.48 5.54
C MET A 123 -5.38 -22.62 6.52
N THR A 124 -4.62 -23.61 6.07
CA THR A 124 -4.18 -24.71 6.94
C THR A 124 -2.94 -24.36 7.75
N ASN A 125 -2.70 -25.04 8.88
CA ASN A 125 -1.42 -24.92 9.59
C ASN A 125 -0.22 -25.18 8.64
N GLN A 126 -0.31 -26.19 7.77
CA GLN A 126 0.76 -26.50 6.81
C GLN A 126 1.01 -25.34 5.83
N GLU A 127 -0.04 -24.71 5.33
CA GLU A 127 0.08 -23.56 4.42
C GLU A 127 0.67 -22.33 5.12
N ILE A 128 0.34 -22.10 6.40
CA ILE A 128 0.94 -21.03 7.21
C ILE A 128 2.45 -21.28 7.42
N GLU A 129 2.84 -22.52 7.71
CA GLU A 129 4.25 -22.87 7.91
C GLU A 129 5.11 -22.66 6.66
N LEU A 130 4.55 -22.73 5.45
CA LEU A 130 5.27 -22.39 4.21
C LEU A 130 5.73 -20.93 4.16
N PHE A 131 5.03 -20.03 4.86
CA PHE A 131 5.31 -18.59 4.90
C PHE A 131 6.04 -18.15 6.17
N ARG A 132 6.30 -19.08 7.10
CA ARG A 132 7.05 -18.78 8.32
C ARG A 132 8.51 -18.51 7.96
N GLN A 133 9.00 -17.33 8.34
CA GLN A 133 10.40 -16.98 8.13
C GLN A 133 11.30 -17.72 9.13
N THR A 134 12.40 -18.30 8.64
CA THR A 134 13.40 -18.94 9.50
C THR A 134 14.06 -17.87 10.40
N GLY A 135 13.94 -18.02 11.72
CA GLY A 135 14.46 -17.06 12.70
C GLY A 135 13.56 -15.85 12.97
N GLY A 136 12.40 -15.74 12.31
CA GLY A 136 11.34 -14.82 12.71
C GLY A 136 10.66 -15.34 13.99
N GLY A 137 10.38 -14.45 14.95
CA GLY A 137 9.65 -14.82 16.17
C GLY A 137 8.33 -15.54 15.85
N ASN A 138 7.83 -16.34 16.79
CA ASN A 138 6.76 -17.32 16.57
C ASN A 138 5.41 -16.79 16.04
N GLY A 139 5.22 -15.48 15.91
CA GLY A 139 3.92 -14.85 15.60
C GLY A 139 3.85 -14.09 14.27
N LYS A 140 4.80 -14.23 13.33
CA LYS A 140 4.75 -13.50 12.04
C LYS A 140 5.07 -14.40 10.85
N VAL A 141 4.29 -14.25 9.77
CA VAL A 141 4.56 -14.85 8.46
C VAL A 141 4.56 -13.79 7.37
N VAL A 142 5.30 -14.05 6.30
CA VAL A 142 5.42 -13.13 5.16
C VAL A 142 5.10 -13.89 3.88
N PHE A 143 4.22 -13.32 3.07
CA PHE A 143 3.76 -13.93 1.82
C PHE A 143 3.89 -12.95 0.66
N GLN A 144 3.85 -13.47 -0.56
CA GLN A 144 3.74 -12.67 -1.77
C GLN A 144 2.35 -12.84 -2.38
N ALA A 145 1.85 -11.79 -3.01
CA ALA A 145 0.68 -11.87 -3.86
C ALA A 145 0.97 -11.24 -5.21
N SER A 146 0.37 -11.80 -6.26
CA SER A 146 0.51 -11.34 -7.63
C SER A 146 -0.84 -11.07 -8.26
N VAL A 147 -0.86 -10.10 -9.17
CA VAL A 147 -2.05 -9.81 -9.98
C VAL A 147 -2.01 -10.67 -11.24
N ARG A 148 -3.06 -11.44 -11.48
CA ARG A 148 -3.13 -12.37 -12.61
C ARG A 148 -2.95 -11.62 -13.94
N ASN A 149 -2.14 -12.20 -14.83
CA ASN A 149 -1.80 -11.65 -16.15
C ASN A 149 -1.13 -10.26 -16.11
N LYS A 150 -0.54 -9.89 -14.97
CA LYS A 150 0.23 -8.66 -14.79
C LYS A 150 1.56 -8.97 -14.14
N ASN A 151 2.57 -8.17 -14.44
CA ASN A 151 3.86 -8.24 -13.74
C ASN A 151 3.85 -7.31 -12.52
N VAL A 152 2.84 -7.44 -11.67
CA VAL A 152 2.68 -6.65 -10.45
C VAL A 152 2.58 -7.61 -9.27
N LYS A 153 3.45 -7.38 -8.27
CA LYS A 153 3.54 -8.17 -7.05
C LYS A 153 3.64 -7.28 -5.83
N GLY A 154 3.18 -7.79 -4.70
CA GLY A 154 3.24 -7.16 -3.40
C GLY A 154 3.69 -8.17 -2.36
N THR A 155 4.36 -7.68 -1.31
CA THR A 155 4.71 -8.50 -0.14
C THR A 155 3.77 -8.10 1.00
N GLY A 156 3.15 -9.10 1.61
CA GLY A 156 2.24 -8.93 2.72
C GLY A 156 2.80 -9.56 3.97
N GLU A 157 2.40 -9.00 5.11
CA GLU A 157 2.78 -9.48 6.42
C GLU A 157 1.54 -9.87 7.19
N ILE A 158 1.60 -11.01 7.88
CA ILE A 158 0.49 -11.49 8.71
C ILE A 158 1.04 -11.80 10.09
N PHE A 159 0.39 -11.25 11.10
CA PHE A 159 0.62 -11.59 12.49
C PHE A 159 -0.33 -12.74 12.88
N LEU A 160 0.23 -13.84 13.35
CA LEU A 160 -0.51 -14.98 13.86
C LEU A 160 -0.93 -14.67 15.30
N CYS A 161 -2.23 -14.55 15.53
CA CYS A 161 -2.78 -14.30 16.85
C CYS A 161 -3.06 -15.62 17.56
N ASP A 162 -2.55 -15.73 18.79
CA ASP A 162 -2.90 -16.84 19.69
C ASP A 162 -4.35 -16.72 20.18
N ASP A 163 -4.89 -17.81 20.72
CA ASP A 163 -6.27 -17.88 21.23
C ASP A 163 -6.50 -17.00 22.46
N HIS A 164 -5.41 -16.62 23.13
CA HIS A 164 -5.39 -15.77 24.31
C HIS A 164 -4.27 -14.75 24.21
N GLY A 165 -4.56 -13.52 24.62
CA GLY A 165 -3.59 -12.43 24.62
C GLY A 165 -4.24 -11.09 24.93
N VAL A 166 -3.41 -10.05 24.93
CA VAL A 166 -3.86 -8.66 25.06
C VAL A 166 -3.53 -7.94 23.77
N THR A 167 -4.54 -7.30 23.18
CA THR A 167 -4.37 -6.44 22.01
C THR A 167 -4.39 -4.99 22.45
N PHE A 168 -3.36 -4.24 22.06
CA PHE A 168 -3.31 -2.80 22.23
C PHE A 168 -3.63 -2.14 20.88
N ILE A 169 -4.65 -1.29 20.87
CA ILE A 169 -5.05 -0.51 19.70
C ILE A 169 -4.65 0.93 19.96
N SER A 170 -3.86 1.50 19.05
CA SER A 170 -3.43 2.89 19.09
C SER A 170 -3.85 3.60 17.81
N ASP A 171 -4.23 4.86 17.97
CA ASP A 171 -4.24 5.79 16.87
C ASP A 171 -2.80 6.13 16.44
N ILE A 172 -2.64 6.73 15.25
CA ILE A 172 -1.34 7.14 14.71
C ILE A 172 -1.19 8.64 14.81
N ASP A 173 -2.12 9.41 14.23
CA ASP A 173 -1.98 10.85 14.10
C ASP A 173 -2.16 11.54 15.45
N ASP A 174 -1.18 12.37 15.81
CA ASP A 174 -1.03 13.04 17.10
C ASP A 174 -1.01 12.10 18.33
N THR A 175 -0.87 10.78 18.09
CA THR A 175 -0.61 9.76 19.13
C THR A 175 0.81 9.20 19.00
N ILE A 176 1.20 8.72 17.81
CA ILE A 176 2.54 8.19 17.53
C ILE A 176 3.33 9.16 16.66
N LYS A 177 2.67 9.81 15.71
CA LYS A 177 3.25 10.76 14.76
C LYS A 177 2.67 12.15 14.98
N ILE A 178 3.51 13.17 15.01
CA ILE A 178 3.06 14.57 15.00
C ILE A 178 2.52 14.89 13.60
N THR A 179 1.22 15.10 13.50
CA THR A 179 0.52 15.46 12.26
C THR A 179 -0.18 16.82 12.38
N GLU A 180 -0.63 17.22 13.57
CA GLU A 180 -1.34 18.46 13.88
C GLU A 180 -2.68 18.57 13.15
N VAL A 181 -3.54 17.55 13.37
CA VAL A 181 -4.81 17.34 12.64
C VAL A 181 -5.83 18.47 12.80
N THR A 182 -5.65 19.35 13.79
CA THR A 182 -6.51 20.52 14.01
C THR A 182 -6.17 21.70 13.09
N SER A 183 -5.08 21.64 12.33
CA SER A 183 -4.66 22.68 11.38
C SER A 183 -4.46 22.09 9.99
N SER A 184 -5.34 22.42 9.05
CA SER A 184 -5.28 21.88 7.69
C SER A 184 -3.94 22.14 7.00
N THR A 185 -3.39 23.35 7.14
CA THR A 185 -2.09 23.72 6.57
C THR A 185 -0.97 22.88 7.18
N GLN A 186 -0.97 22.73 8.50
CA GLN A 186 0.08 22.02 9.20
C GLN A 186 0.00 20.51 8.97
N THR A 187 -1.22 19.97 8.87
CA THR A 187 -1.48 18.60 8.45
C THR A 187 -0.90 18.32 7.06
N LEU A 188 -1.15 19.21 6.09
CA LEU A 188 -0.59 19.06 4.74
C LEU A 188 0.94 19.09 4.77
N ILE A 189 1.53 20.03 5.51
CA ILE A 189 2.98 20.13 5.68
C ILE A 189 3.54 18.85 6.32
N ASN A 190 3.01 18.38 7.44
CA ASN A 190 3.52 17.20 8.15
C ASN A 190 3.22 15.87 7.43
N THR A 191 2.24 15.86 6.52
CA THR A 191 1.91 14.68 5.70
C THR A 191 2.81 14.61 4.47
N PHE A 192 2.91 15.72 3.72
CA PHE A 192 3.56 15.73 2.41
C PHE A 192 4.97 16.29 2.39
N SER A 193 5.44 16.91 3.49
CA SER A 193 6.79 17.46 3.59
C SER A 193 7.52 16.95 4.83
N GLY A 194 8.83 16.80 4.72
CA GLY A 194 9.71 16.51 5.87
C GLY A 194 9.65 15.08 6.40
N ASP A 195 10.55 14.82 7.35
CA ASP A 195 10.71 13.51 7.96
C ASP A 195 9.59 13.18 8.94
N PHE A 196 9.40 11.88 9.18
CA PHE A 196 8.54 11.40 10.24
C PHE A 196 8.99 11.97 11.59
N LYS A 197 8.07 12.59 12.34
CA LYS A 197 8.32 13.09 13.69
C LYS A 197 7.47 12.32 14.68
N ALA A 198 8.12 11.58 15.57
CA ALA A 198 7.45 10.86 16.63
C ALA A 198 6.95 11.82 17.72
N VAL A 199 5.82 11.49 18.34
CA VAL A 199 5.42 12.11 19.61
C VAL A 199 6.41 11.68 20.70
N GLU A 200 6.88 12.64 21.50
CA GLU A 200 7.90 12.41 22.53
C GLU A 200 7.42 11.40 23.59
N GLY A 201 8.31 10.52 24.04
CA GLY A 201 8.04 9.51 25.07
C GLY A 201 7.21 8.30 24.63
N VAL A 202 6.43 8.41 23.55
CA VAL A 202 5.50 7.34 23.12
C VAL A 202 6.21 6.05 22.72
N SER A 203 7.38 6.15 22.09
CA SER A 203 8.17 4.97 21.73
C SER A 203 8.66 4.18 22.95
N GLU A 204 8.87 4.84 24.11
CA GLU A 204 9.29 4.18 25.35
C GLU A 204 8.14 3.41 25.98
N ILE A 205 6.94 4.00 25.98
CA ILE A 205 5.71 3.35 26.46
C ILE A 205 5.47 2.04 25.70
N TYR A 206 5.64 2.02 24.37
CA TYR A 206 5.43 0.80 23.58
C TYR A 206 6.48 -0.30 23.75
N ARG A 207 7.61 -0.02 24.42
CA ARG A 207 8.67 -1.01 24.65
C ARG A 207 8.51 -1.78 25.97
N HIS A 208 7.59 -1.37 26.84
CA HIS A 208 7.36 -1.91 28.18
C HIS A 208 5.99 -2.56 28.30
#